data_AF-A0A813RFN9-F1
#
_entry.id   AF-A0A813RFN9-F1
#
_cell.length_a   1.000
_cell.length_b   1.000
_cell.length_c   1.000
_cell.angle_alpha   90.00
_cell.angle_beta   90.00
_cell.angle_gamma   90.00
#
_symmetry.space_group_name_H-M   'P 1'
#
loop_
_entity.id
_entity.type
_entity.pdbx_description
1 polymer ?
#
loop_
_entity_poly.entity_id
_entity_poly.type
_entity_poly.pdbx_seq_one_letter_code
_entity_poly.pdbx_strand_id
1 'polypeptide(L)'
;MFLLSNVLFFLSIFILSSKANFDIQCSNGRQALWSFDMFNFTFSVRCSTPGQSCRNKTGKCNKQFLCCPRTFKMSSKSRLYDRASDIKLIRIGNDYKNLYRLFEIHLLSNPQANYDFRTRWLFFDKTLRDLFEMPNAKFWFSIIDCMQNHGIAYAYVPLNATSITSNISAMTILTRQKNSTDSIYICYMATRKQHRRQGLGTRLLQQIVHRALHEQKHGIKYITMHVNTLNIIALELYERCGWRCYDYLPSYLDHDPHHITNHAYALRLHLENVKNVTSLCRDSKAIHMNPFDNELSIRNCNRTPVHL
;
A
#
# COMPACT_ATOMS: atom_id res chain seq x y z
N MET A 1 -2.06 23.59 33.80
CA MET A 1 -0.67 23.35 34.22
C MET A 1 -0.61 22.24 35.27
N PHE A 2 -1.13 21.05 34.95
CA PHE A 2 -1.07 19.83 35.75
C PHE A 2 -1.38 18.69 34.78
N LEU A 3 -0.34 18.00 34.28
CA LEU A 3 -0.43 16.73 33.52
C LEU A 3 0.94 16.15 33.10
N LEU A 4 2.06 16.80 33.47
CA LEU A 4 3.42 16.29 33.20
C LEU A 4 4.00 15.38 34.32
N SER A 5 3.30 15.22 35.45
CA SER A 5 3.84 14.51 36.62
C SER A 5 3.62 12.98 36.61
N ASN A 6 2.61 12.47 35.90
CA ASN A 6 2.28 11.03 35.94
C ASN A 6 3.08 10.18 34.94
N VAL A 7 3.67 10.77 33.90
CA VAL A 7 4.49 10.04 32.91
C VAL A 7 5.88 9.71 33.46
N LEU A 8 6.42 10.55 34.35
CA LEU A 8 7.71 10.32 34.99
C LEU A 8 7.65 9.23 36.08
N PHE A 9 6.49 9.00 36.70
CA PHE A 9 6.33 8.00 37.76
C PHE A 9 6.19 6.55 37.24
N PHE A 10 5.66 6.37 36.03
CA PHE A 10 5.63 5.05 35.38
C PHE A 10 6.98 4.65 34.78
N LEU A 11 7.83 5.61 34.41
CA LEU A 11 9.19 5.32 33.91
C LEU A 11 10.14 4.84 35.01
N SER A 12 10.00 5.35 36.24
CA SER A 12 10.86 4.94 37.36
C SER A 12 10.57 3.52 37.86
N ILE A 13 9.32 3.07 37.80
CA ILE A 13 8.93 1.70 38.22
C ILE A 13 9.42 0.64 37.23
N PHE A 14 9.43 0.95 35.92
CA PHE A 14 9.94 0.01 34.91
C PHE A 14 11.47 -0.15 34.95
N ILE A 15 12.20 0.91 35.33
CA ILE A 15 13.67 0.86 35.44
C ILE A 15 14.12 0.11 36.71
N LEU A 16 13.30 0.09 37.78
CA LEU A 16 13.65 -0.56 39.04
C LEU A 16 13.27 -2.05 39.13
N SER A 17 12.34 -2.56 38.30
CA SER A 17 11.84 -3.93 38.40
C SER A 17 12.49 -4.97 37.45
N SER A 18 13.44 -4.58 36.60
CA SER A 18 14.20 -5.54 35.78
C SER A 18 15.70 -5.44 36.04
N LYS A 19 16.15 -5.94 37.20
CA LYS A 19 17.55 -6.37 37.38
C LYS A 19 17.79 -7.66 36.57
N ALA A 20 17.64 -7.57 35.26
CA ALA A 20 18.29 -8.49 34.34
C ALA A 20 19.53 -7.76 33.84
N ASN A 21 20.70 -8.09 34.41
CA ASN A 21 21.98 -7.55 33.97
C ASN A 21 22.26 -8.04 32.54
N PHE A 22 21.87 -7.25 31.54
CA PHE A 22 22.22 -7.50 30.14
C PHE A 22 23.52 -6.75 29.82
N ASP A 23 24.66 -7.39 30.10
CA ASP A 23 25.96 -6.90 29.66
C ASP A 23 26.14 -7.16 28.15
N ILE A 24 25.77 -6.18 27.33
CA ILE A 24 26.06 -6.18 25.89
C ILE A 24 27.39 -5.46 25.70
N GLN A 25 28.42 -6.21 25.31
CA GLN A 25 29.73 -5.66 24.94
C GLN A 25 29.89 -5.64 23.41
N CYS A 26 30.42 -4.54 22.89
CA CYS A 26 30.89 -4.50 21.51
C CYS A 26 32.12 -5.42 21.38
N SER A 27 32.38 -5.96 20.18
CA SER A 27 33.45 -6.95 19.94
C SER A 27 34.85 -6.54 20.41
N ASN A 28 35.07 -5.25 20.67
CA ASN A 28 36.35 -4.68 21.10
C ASN A 28 36.36 -4.27 22.59
N GLY A 29 35.43 -4.78 23.40
CA GLY A 29 35.38 -4.52 24.85
C GLY A 29 34.87 -3.14 25.26
N ARG A 30 34.42 -2.31 24.31
CA ARG A 30 33.82 -0.99 24.59
C ARG A 30 32.35 -1.12 24.99
N GLN A 31 31.92 -0.23 25.88
CA GLN A 31 30.52 -0.14 26.31
C GLN A 31 29.63 0.29 25.15
N ALA A 32 28.49 -0.39 25.01
CA ALA A 32 27.48 -0.03 24.04
C ALA A 32 26.72 1.23 24.49
N LEU A 33 26.45 2.15 23.56
CA LEU A 33 25.63 3.33 23.84
C LEU A 33 24.17 2.99 23.63
N TRP A 34 23.35 3.32 24.64
CA TRP A 34 21.90 3.14 24.62
C TRP A 34 21.23 4.46 24.28
N SER A 35 20.25 4.44 23.39
CA SER A 35 19.36 5.57 23.15
C SER A 35 17.92 5.12 23.12
N PHE A 36 17.04 5.86 23.80
CA PHE A 36 15.61 5.63 23.78
C PHE A 36 14.91 6.79 23.07
N ASP A 37 14.18 6.50 22.00
CA ASP A 37 13.32 7.48 21.33
C ASP A 37 11.91 7.39 21.92
N MET A 38 11.54 8.43 22.66
CA MET A 38 10.28 8.53 23.38
C MET A 38 9.06 8.66 22.45
N PHE A 39 9.24 9.18 21.23
CA PHE A 39 8.12 9.40 20.31
C PHE A 39 7.76 8.14 19.53
N ASN A 40 8.73 7.26 19.29
CA ASN A 40 8.54 6.02 18.54
C ASN A 40 8.57 4.77 19.42
N PHE A 41 8.76 4.90 20.74
CA PHE A 41 8.96 3.79 21.68
C PHE A 41 9.99 2.77 21.17
N THR A 42 11.11 3.26 20.63
CA THR A 42 12.18 2.39 20.11
C THR A 42 13.45 2.49 20.94
N PHE A 43 14.01 1.33 21.28
CA PHE A 43 15.32 1.20 21.90
C PHE A 43 16.36 0.95 20.81
N SER A 44 17.47 1.69 20.83
CA SER A 44 18.58 1.45 19.91
C SER A 44 19.88 1.28 20.68
N VAL A 45 20.66 0.28 20.27
CA VAL A 45 22.02 0.00 20.77
C VAL A 45 22.98 0.28 19.64
N ARG A 46 23.97 1.14 19.86
CA ARG A 46 25.02 1.41 18.87
C ARG A 46 26.40 1.14 19.44
N CYS A 47 27.19 0.38 18.68
CA CYS A 47 28.65 0.35 18.85
C CYS A 47 29.23 1.56 18.11
N SER A 48 30.20 2.22 18.74
CA SER A 48 30.78 3.50 18.28
C SER A 48 31.59 3.40 16.98
N THR A 49 31.80 2.19 16.45
CA THR A 49 32.61 1.95 15.25
C THR A 49 31.80 1.22 14.17
N PRO A 50 31.71 1.75 12.93
CA PRO A 50 31.02 1.08 11.82
C PRO A 50 31.61 -0.30 11.54
N GLY A 51 30.75 -1.33 11.44
CA GLY A 51 31.16 -2.70 11.09
C GLY A 51 31.33 -3.67 12.25
N GLN A 52 31.08 -3.26 13.50
CA GLN A 52 31.15 -4.16 14.65
C GLN A 52 29.85 -4.93 14.90
N SER A 53 29.97 -6.21 15.26
CA SER A 53 28.85 -7.06 15.69
C SER A 53 28.72 -7.07 17.21
N CYS A 54 27.51 -6.97 17.74
CA CYS A 54 27.24 -7.14 19.17
C CYS A 54 27.26 -8.64 19.51
N ARG A 55 28.00 -9.05 20.54
CA ARG A 55 27.98 -10.44 21.07
C ARG A 55 27.50 -10.42 22.51
N ASN A 56 26.74 -11.43 22.90
CA ASN A 56 26.44 -11.66 24.31
C ASN A 56 27.62 -12.41 24.98
N LYS A 57 27.79 -12.27 26.31
CA LYS A 57 28.89 -12.86 27.10
C LYS A 57 29.04 -14.39 26.94
N THR A 58 28.02 -15.09 26.46
CA THR A 58 28.04 -16.55 26.24
C THR A 58 28.63 -16.98 24.88
N GLY A 59 29.16 -16.05 24.06
CA GLY A 59 29.85 -16.36 22.80
C GLY A 59 28.95 -16.88 21.67
N LYS A 60 27.65 -17.12 21.93
CA LYS A 60 26.66 -17.51 20.92
C LYS A 60 25.95 -16.28 20.38
N CYS A 61 26.01 -16.10 19.06
CA CYS A 61 25.17 -15.12 18.35
C CYS A 61 23.72 -15.64 18.42
N ASN A 62 22.97 -15.18 19.40
CA ASN A 62 21.58 -15.59 19.59
C ASN A 62 20.77 -14.98 18.43
N LYS A 63 20.28 -15.83 17.51
CA LYS A 63 19.54 -15.43 16.29
C LYS A 63 18.25 -14.64 16.55
N GLN A 64 17.89 -14.38 17.81
CA GLN A 64 16.62 -13.78 18.23
C GLN A 64 16.69 -12.29 18.60
N PHE A 65 17.86 -11.68 18.78
CA PHE A 65 17.94 -10.25 19.13
C PHE A 65 18.47 -9.39 17.97
N LEU A 66 17.54 -8.71 17.30
CA LEU A 66 17.80 -7.72 16.26
C LEU A 66 18.33 -6.40 16.88
N CYS A 67 19.62 -6.36 17.21
CA CYS A 67 20.32 -5.14 17.67
C CYS A 67 20.88 -4.31 16.50
N CYS A 68 20.02 -3.88 15.56
CA CYS A 68 20.37 -2.85 14.60
C CYS A 68 19.19 -1.90 14.43
N PRO A 69 19.34 -0.56 14.59
CA PRO A 69 18.39 0.36 14.01
C PRO A 69 18.38 0.02 12.50
N ARG A 70 17.25 -0.47 12.00
CA ARG A 70 17.12 -1.02 10.64
C ARG A 70 17.29 0.11 9.60
N THR A 71 18.50 0.54 9.35
CA THR A 71 18.86 1.20 8.11
C THR A 71 19.00 0.11 7.07
N PHE A 72 17.90 -0.22 6.41
CA PHE A 72 17.96 -1.09 5.25
C PHE A 72 18.70 -0.31 4.15
N LYS A 73 20.00 -0.58 3.98
CA LYS A 73 20.68 -0.22 2.74
C LYS A 73 20.06 -1.10 1.67
N MET A 74 19.22 -0.53 0.81
CA MET A 74 18.52 -1.27 -0.24
C MET A 74 19.56 -2.00 -1.11
N SER A 75 19.66 -3.31 -0.93
CA SER A 75 20.46 -4.17 -1.79
C SER A 75 19.88 -4.10 -3.21
N SER A 76 20.74 -4.18 -4.23
CA SER A 76 20.35 -4.34 -5.64
C SER A 76 19.51 -5.60 -5.90
N LYS A 77 19.41 -6.51 -4.92
CA LYS A 77 18.59 -7.72 -5.00
C LYS A 77 17.10 -7.38 -5.12
N SER A 78 16.43 -8.04 -6.06
CA SER A 78 15.05 -7.78 -6.50
C SER A 78 13.95 -8.21 -5.51
N ARG A 79 14.29 -8.84 -4.39
CA ARG A 79 13.33 -9.41 -3.44
C ARG A 79 13.61 -8.95 -2.02
N LEU A 80 12.59 -8.43 -1.35
CA LEU A 80 12.65 -8.01 0.04
C LEU A 80 11.56 -8.73 0.82
N TYR A 81 11.93 -9.21 2.00
CA TYR A 81 11.05 -9.98 2.87
C TYR A 81 10.94 -9.26 4.20
N ASP A 82 9.73 -8.89 4.59
CA ASP A 82 9.45 -8.44 5.94
C ASP A 82 8.77 -9.56 6.72
N ARG A 83 9.55 -10.22 7.58
CA ARG A 83 9.05 -11.31 8.44
C ARG A 83 8.01 -10.84 9.44
N ALA A 84 8.03 -9.57 9.85
CA ALA A 84 7.05 -9.09 10.81
C ALA A 84 5.64 -9.01 10.21
N SER A 85 5.57 -8.73 8.91
CA SER A 85 4.30 -8.53 8.20
C SER A 85 3.93 -9.71 7.29
N ASP A 86 4.75 -10.77 7.23
CA ASP A 86 4.64 -11.90 6.29
C ASP A 86 4.42 -11.44 4.82
N ILE A 87 5.15 -10.40 4.44
CA ILE A 87 5.07 -9.80 3.11
C ILE A 87 6.36 -10.02 2.34
N LYS A 88 6.19 -10.41 1.07
CA LYS A 88 7.24 -10.47 0.07
C LYS A 88 7.03 -9.37 -0.96
N LEU A 89 8.01 -8.48 -1.08
CA LEU A 89 8.06 -7.45 -2.11
C LEU A 89 8.95 -7.93 -3.25
N ILE A 90 8.41 -7.93 -4.47
CA ILE A 90 9.13 -8.26 -5.70
C ILE A 90 9.22 -7.00 -6.54
N ARG A 91 10.44 -6.55 -6.82
CA ARG A 91 10.65 -5.42 -7.75
C ARG A 91 10.19 -5.82 -9.14
N ILE A 92 9.40 -4.96 -9.79
CA ILE A 92 8.94 -5.16 -11.16
C ILE A 92 9.31 -3.95 -12.02
N GLY A 93 9.87 -4.23 -13.20
CA GLY A 93 10.19 -3.21 -14.19
C GLY A 93 11.34 -2.27 -13.79
N ASN A 94 11.48 -1.21 -14.59
CA ASN A 94 12.50 -0.19 -14.42
C ASN A 94 12.06 0.90 -13.44
N ASP A 95 13.03 1.60 -12.85
CA ASP A 95 12.75 2.73 -11.97
C ASP A 95 12.08 3.86 -12.77
N TYR A 96 11.02 4.45 -12.22
CA TYR A 96 10.27 5.52 -12.86
C TYR A 96 10.92 6.87 -12.56
N LYS A 97 11.35 7.57 -13.62
CA LYS A 97 12.06 8.86 -13.58
C LYS A 97 13.32 8.83 -12.70
N ASN A 98 13.92 7.67 -12.45
CA ASN A 98 15.01 7.48 -11.47
C ASN A 98 14.65 7.98 -10.06
N LEU A 99 13.36 8.03 -9.72
CA LEU A 99 12.86 8.52 -8.43
C LEU A 99 12.06 7.45 -7.68
N TYR A 100 11.38 6.57 -8.41
CA TYR A 100 10.46 5.59 -7.82
C TYR A 100 10.74 4.19 -8.33
N ARG A 101 10.47 3.21 -7.48
CA ARG A 101 10.52 1.79 -7.80
C ARG A 101 9.15 1.15 -7.62
N LEU A 102 8.75 0.33 -8.59
CA LEU A 102 7.51 -0.44 -8.52
C LEU A 102 7.78 -1.81 -7.88
N PHE A 103 6.90 -2.19 -6.97
CA PHE A 103 6.89 -3.50 -6.32
C PHE A 103 5.54 -4.17 -6.49
N GLU A 104 5.55 -5.47 -6.74
CA GLU A 104 4.42 -6.36 -6.48
C GLU A 104 4.55 -6.91 -5.06
N ILE A 105 3.46 -6.81 -4.31
CA ILE A 105 3.38 -7.19 -2.91
C ILE A 105 2.61 -8.50 -2.83
N HIS A 106 3.30 -9.56 -2.42
CA HIS A 106 2.70 -10.87 -2.16
C HIS A 106 2.60 -11.10 -0.66
N LEU A 107 1.42 -11.52 -0.23
CA LEU A 107 1.26 -12.09 1.09
C LEU A 107 1.78 -13.52 1.08
N LEU A 108 2.63 -13.87 2.05
CA LEU A 108 3.12 -15.23 2.19
C LEU A 108 2.03 -16.11 2.83
N SER A 109 1.79 -17.28 2.24
CA SER A 109 1.01 -18.33 2.90
C SER A 109 1.83 -18.88 4.05
N ASN A 110 1.48 -18.52 5.29
CA ASN A 110 2.10 -19.09 6.48
C ASN A 110 1.13 -20.13 7.09
N PRO A 111 1.26 -21.43 6.75
CA PRO A 111 0.37 -22.47 7.25
C PRO A 111 0.50 -22.71 8.76
N GLN A 112 1.55 -22.19 9.39
CA GLN A 112 1.83 -22.34 10.83
C GLN A 112 1.46 -21.11 11.66
N ALA A 113 1.02 -20.02 11.03
CA ALA A 113 0.60 -18.82 11.74
C ALA A 113 -0.76 -19.04 12.42
N ASN A 114 -0.73 -19.69 13.58
CA ASN A 114 -1.74 -19.53 14.63
C ASN A 114 -1.69 -18.11 15.26
N TYR A 115 -0.77 -17.26 14.78
CA TYR A 115 -0.59 -15.89 15.21
C TYR A 115 -1.44 -14.91 14.39
N ASP A 116 -2.22 -14.14 15.15
CA ASP A 116 -2.96 -12.92 14.81
C ASP A 116 -3.11 -12.59 13.32
N PHE A 117 -4.17 -13.15 12.73
CA PHE A 117 -4.71 -12.78 11.41
C PHE A 117 -4.75 -11.26 11.19
N ARG A 118 -4.93 -10.46 12.25
CA ARG A 118 -5.00 -8.99 12.18
C ARG A 118 -3.67 -8.35 11.79
N THR A 119 -2.54 -8.86 12.28
CA THR A 119 -1.21 -8.26 12.06
C THR A 119 -0.83 -8.28 10.57
N ARG A 120 -1.23 -9.32 9.83
CA ARG A 120 -1.00 -9.45 8.38
C ARG A 120 -1.68 -8.32 7.58
N TRP A 121 -2.90 -7.95 7.97
CA TRP A 121 -3.69 -6.92 7.28
C TRP A 121 -3.36 -5.51 7.75
N LEU A 122 -2.77 -5.39 8.95
CA LEU A 122 -2.40 -4.11 9.56
C LEU A 122 -1.47 -3.28 8.67
N PHE A 123 -0.59 -3.93 7.89
CA PHE A 123 0.25 -3.24 6.91
C PHE A 123 -0.59 -2.50 5.87
N PHE A 124 -1.47 -3.20 5.15
CA PHE A 124 -2.29 -2.60 4.09
C PHE A 124 -3.23 -1.55 4.63
N ASP A 125 -3.86 -1.84 5.77
CA ASP A 125 -4.79 -0.93 6.41
C ASP A 125 -4.09 0.36 6.86
N LYS A 126 -2.92 0.27 7.53
CA LYS A 126 -2.12 1.45 7.90
C LYS A 126 -1.65 2.22 6.67
N THR A 127 -1.19 1.53 5.63
CA THR A 127 -0.74 2.18 4.39
C THR A 127 -1.88 2.89 3.67
N LEU A 128 -3.08 2.30 3.57
CA LEU A 128 -4.23 2.96 2.93
C LEU A 128 -4.72 4.16 3.74
N ARG A 129 -4.77 4.06 5.07
CA ARG A 129 -5.09 5.20 5.94
C ARG A 129 -4.14 6.38 5.70
N ASP A 130 -2.85 6.11 5.60
CA ASP A 130 -1.84 7.12 5.29
C ASP A 130 -2.02 7.71 3.87
N LEU A 131 -2.20 6.86 2.86
CA LEU A 131 -2.33 7.30 1.46
C LEU A 131 -3.61 8.12 1.20
N PHE A 132 -4.71 7.79 1.88
CA PHE A 132 -5.98 8.51 1.79
C PHE A 132 -6.08 9.71 2.75
N GLU A 133 -5.11 9.90 3.66
CA GLU A 133 -5.16 10.91 4.72
C GLU A 133 -6.35 10.71 5.70
N MET A 134 -6.66 9.44 6.01
CA MET A 134 -7.80 9.03 6.83
C MET A 134 -7.38 8.16 8.03
N PRO A 135 -6.87 8.74 9.14
CA PRO A 135 -6.29 7.99 10.25
C PRO A 135 -7.28 7.06 10.97
N ASN A 136 -8.57 7.40 10.95
CA ASN A 136 -9.64 6.69 11.64
C ASN A 136 -10.41 5.69 10.74
N ALA A 137 -10.11 5.66 9.44
CA ALA A 137 -10.75 4.72 8.52
C ALA A 137 -10.37 3.27 8.86
N LYS A 138 -11.29 2.35 8.58
CA LYS A 138 -11.11 0.91 8.82
C LYS A 138 -11.27 0.19 7.48
N PHE A 139 -10.17 -0.01 6.77
CA PHE A 139 -10.17 -0.71 5.48
C PHE A 139 -10.10 -2.23 5.64
N TRP A 140 -9.74 -2.72 6.83
CA TRP A 140 -9.37 -4.11 7.05
C TRP A 140 -10.37 -5.17 6.53
N PHE A 141 -11.68 -5.02 6.78
CA PHE A 141 -12.69 -5.98 6.32
C PHE A 141 -12.70 -6.10 4.79
N SER A 142 -12.72 -4.96 4.10
CA SER A 142 -12.77 -4.88 2.65
C SER A 142 -11.44 -5.27 1.99
N ILE A 143 -10.30 -5.02 2.66
CA ILE A 143 -8.99 -5.52 2.21
C ILE A 143 -8.96 -7.05 2.25
N ILE A 144 -9.50 -7.66 3.31
CA ILE A 144 -9.52 -9.12 3.44
C ILE A 144 -10.27 -9.75 2.28
N ASP A 145 -11.50 -9.28 2.01
CA ASP A 145 -12.31 -9.82 0.93
C ASP A 145 -11.62 -9.63 -0.43
N CYS A 146 -11.02 -8.45 -0.65
CA CYS A 146 -10.23 -8.20 -1.85
C CYS A 146 -9.03 -9.16 -1.99
N MET A 147 -8.28 -9.37 -0.91
CA MET A 147 -7.02 -10.12 -0.97
C MET A 147 -7.19 -11.64 -0.90
N GLN A 148 -8.26 -12.14 -0.26
CA GLN A 148 -8.55 -13.58 -0.18
C GLN A 148 -8.88 -14.19 -1.55
N ASN A 149 -9.49 -13.40 -2.45
CA ASN A 149 -9.90 -13.85 -3.78
C ASN A 149 -8.79 -13.68 -4.84
N HIS A 150 -7.57 -14.16 -4.53
CA HIS A 150 -6.37 -13.99 -5.37
C HIS A 150 -5.96 -12.52 -5.57
N GLY A 151 -6.06 -11.71 -4.52
CA GLY A 151 -5.70 -10.30 -4.63
C GLY A 151 -4.20 -10.08 -4.84
N ILE A 152 -3.90 -9.04 -5.61
CA ILE A 152 -2.55 -8.58 -5.94
C ILE A 152 -2.45 -7.12 -5.54
N ALA A 153 -1.31 -6.71 -5.00
CA ALA A 153 -1.06 -5.32 -4.71
C ALA A 153 0.21 -4.83 -5.41
N TYR A 154 0.14 -3.61 -5.94
CA TYR A 154 1.27 -2.91 -6.53
C TYR A 154 1.54 -1.62 -5.77
N ALA A 155 2.80 -1.29 -5.54
CA ALA A 155 3.18 -0.07 -4.83
C ALA A 155 4.41 0.60 -5.44
N TYR A 156 4.36 1.93 -5.50
CA TYR A 156 5.50 2.78 -5.80
C TYR A 156 6.17 3.26 -4.52
N VAL A 157 7.49 3.13 -4.46
CA VAL A 157 8.33 3.51 -3.32
C VAL A 157 9.48 4.39 -3.82
N PRO A 158 9.77 5.54 -3.19
CA PRO A 158 10.91 6.38 -3.54
C PRO A 158 12.24 5.63 -3.41
N LEU A 159 13.19 5.91 -4.29
CA LEU A 159 14.52 5.28 -4.26
C LEU A 159 15.34 5.68 -3.03
N ASN A 160 15.09 6.86 -2.46
CA ASN A 160 15.73 7.36 -1.25
C ASN A 160 15.01 6.96 0.05
N ALA A 161 14.00 6.09 -0.03
CA ALA A 161 13.26 5.65 1.14
C ALA A 161 14.15 4.85 2.10
N THR A 162 14.16 5.26 3.37
CA THR A 162 14.87 4.55 4.46
C THR A 162 14.17 3.25 4.88
N SER A 163 12.86 3.18 4.64
CA SER A 163 12.01 2.02 4.88
C SER A 163 10.94 1.95 3.79
N ILE A 164 10.78 0.78 3.18
CA ILE A 164 9.78 0.59 2.13
C ILE A 164 8.36 0.78 2.66
N THR A 165 8.05 0.15 3.79
CA THR A 165 6.68 0.04 4.29
C THR A 165 6.11 1.39 4.75
N SER A 166 6.97 2.31 5.21
CA SER A 166 6.56 3.65 5.64
C SER A 166 6.61 4.71 4.53
N ASN A 167 7.23 4.39 3.39
CA ASN A 167 7.44 5.35 2.29
C ASN A 167 6.73 4.93 1.00
N ILE A 168 5.61 4.22 1.10
CA ILE A 168 4.78 3.96 -0.08
C ILE A 168 4.18 5.29 -0.56
N SER A 169 4.51 5.71 -1.78
CA SER A 169 4.02 6.94 -2.39
C SER A 169 2.70 6.75 -3.12
N ALA A 170 2.47 5.57 -3.67
CA ALA A 170 1.22 5.18 -4.31
C ALA A 170 1.02 3.67 -4.20
N MET A 171 -0.23 3.22 -4.07
CA MET A 171 -0.57 1.81 -3.99
C MET A 171 -1.88 1.53 -4.71
N THR A 172 -2.01 0.32 -5.25
CA THR A 172 -3.28 -0.25 -5.68
C THR A 172 -3.40 -1.69 -5.19
N ILE A 173 -4.62 -2.09 -4.88
CA ILE A 173 -5.01 -3.46 -4.56
C ILE A 173 -6.10 -3.86 -5.53
N LEU A 174 -5.90 -4.99 -6.21
CA LEU A 174 -6.83 -5.55 -7.18
C LEU A 174 -7.13 -7.01 -6.83
N THR A 175 -8.26 -7.50 -7.32
CA THR A 175 -8.71 -8.87 -7.12
C THR A 175 -9.45 -9.39 -8.34
N ARG A 176 -9.59 -10.72 -8.45
CA ARG A 176 -10.53 -11.30 -9.40
C ARG A 176 -11.90 -11.35 -8.75
N GLN A 177 -12.93 -10.85 -9.43
CA GLN A 177 -14.25 -10.78 -8.82
C GLN A 177 -14.80 -12.21 -8.60
N LYS A 178 -15.17 -12.56 -7.37
CA LYS A 178 -15.61 -13.91 -7.02
C LYS A 178 -16.76 -14.43 -7.90
N ASN A 179 -17.68 -13.54 -8.26
CA ASN A 179 -18.88 -13.86 -9.04
C ASN A 179 -18.72 -13.59 -10.54
N SER A 180 -17.60 -13.00 -10.97
CA SER A 180 -17.31 -12.82 -12.40
C SER A 180 -15.93 -13.36 -12.74
N THR A 181 -15.92 -14.39 -13.58
CA THR A 181 -14.68 -14.94 -14.11
C THR A 181 -14.02 -14.04 -15.14
N ASP A 182 -14.70 -13.02 -15.67
CA ASP A 182 -14.22 -12.21 -16.78
C ASP A 182 -13.73 -10.80 -16.41
N SER A 183 -13.64 -10.48 -15.10
CA SER A 183 -13.23 -9.16 -14.65
C SER A 183 -12.12 -9.18 -13.59
N ILE A 184 -11.26 -8.17 -13.69
CA ILE A 184 -10.41 -7.73 -12.57
C ILE A 184 -11.07 -6.53 -11.92
N TYR A 185 -11.17 -6.53 -10.60
CA TYR A 185 -11.74 -5.45 -9.82
C TYR A 185 -10.63 -4.69 -9.07
N ILE A 186 -10.60 -3.36 -9.21
CA ILE A 186 -9.70 -2.49 -8.43
C ILE A 186 -10.41 -2.14 -7.13
N CYS A 187 -9.96 -2.73 -6.03
CA CYS A 187 -10.52 -2.48 -4.71
C CYS A 187 -10.07 -1.12 -4.16
N TYR A 188 -8.77 -0.84 -4.30
CA TYR A 188 -8.17 0.38 -3.79
C TYR A 188 -7.13 0.91 -4.76
N MET A 189 -7.08 2.23 -4.87
CA MET A 189 -6.03 2.94 -5.57
C MET A 189 -5.85 4.31 -4.93
N ALA A 190 -4.63 4.59 -4.46
CA ALA A 190 -4.34 5.84 -3.78
C ALA A 190 -2.92 6.32 -4.10
N THR A 191 -2.73 7.63 -4.06
CA THR A 191 -1.43 8.29 -4.16
C THR A 191 -1.36 9.36 -3.09
N ARG A 192 -0.29 9.32 -2.29
CA ARG A 192 -0.06 10.29 -1.22
C ARG A 192 -0.03 11.70 -1.81
N LYS A 193 -0.62 12.68 -1.12
CA LYS A 193 -0.87 14.03 -1.66
C LYS A 193 0.37 14.69 -2.25
N GLN A 194 1.53 14.65 -1.59
CA GLN A 194 2.77 15.24 -2.11
C GLN A 194 3.33 14.56 -3.38
N HIS A 195 2.88 13.35 -3.71
CA HIS A 195 3.30 12.60 -4.90
C HIS A 195 2.24 12.57 -6.01
N ARG A 196 1.09 13.26 -5.82
CA ARG A 196 0.07 13.43 -6.86
C ARG A 196 0.60 14.28 -8.01
N ARG A 197 -0.03 14.16 -9.19
CA ARG A 197 0.38 14.84 -10.44
C ARG A 197 1.79 14.50 -10.96
N GLN A 198 2.47 13.53 -10.36
CA GLN A 198 3.77 13.02 -10.85
C GLN A 198 3.63 11.84 -11.83
N GLY A 199 2.40 11.41 -12.11
CA GLY A 199 2.06 10.30 -13.00
C GLY A 199 2.05 8.92 -12.35
N LEU A 200 2.20 8.81 -11.03
CA LEU A 200 2.20 7.52 -10.33
C LEU A 200 0.87 6.77 -10.49
N GLY A 201 -0.27 7.46 -10.35
CA GLY A 201 -1.59 6.85 -10.57
C GLY A 201 -1.76 6.32 -12.00
N THR A 202 -1.42 7.12 -13.01
CA THR A 202 -1.39 6.67 -14.41
C THR A 202 -0.53 5.42 -14.59
N ARG A 203 0.67 5.37 -14.00
CA ARG A 203 1.54 4.20 -14.10
C ARG A 203 0.97 2.96 -13.40
N LEU A 204 0.30 3.12 -12.26
CA LEU A 204 -0.41 2.02 -11.62
C LEU A 204 -1.53 1.49 -12.52
N LEU A 205 -2.34 2.36 -13.14
CA LEU A 205 -3.36 1.94 -14.11
C LEU A 205 -2.76 1.19 -15.31
N GLN A 206 -1.64 1.68 -15.85
CA GLN A 206 -0.90 0.99 -16.91
C GLN A 206 -0.46 -0.41 -16.47
N GLN A 207 0.05 -0.56 -15.24
CA GLN A 207 0.44 -1.86 -14.69
C GLN A 207 -0.76 -2.80 -14.53
N ILE A 208 -1.90 -2.30 -14.07
CA ILE A 208 -3.14 -3.07 -13.93
C ILE A 208 -3.61 -3.55 -15.31
N VAL A 209 -3.64 -2.66 -16.30
CA VAL A 209 -4.03 -3.01 -17.69
C VAL A 209 -3.07 -4.02 -18.30
N HIS A 210 -1.77 -3.84 -18.12
CA HIS A 210 -0.78 -4.81 -18.56
C HIS A 210 -1.02 -6.20 -17.95
N ARG A 211 -1.30 -6.25 -16.64
CA ARG A 211 -1.62 -7.51 -15.94
C ARG A 211 -2.90 -8.14 -16.50
N ALA A 212 -3.95 -7.36 -16.67
CA ALA A 212 -5.24 -7.83 -17.17
C ALA A 212 -5.14 -8.37 -18.61
N LEU A 213 -4.37 -7.72 -19.49
CA LEU A 213 -4.11 -8.21 -20.84
C LEU A 213 -3.37 -9.55 -20.83
N HIS A 214 -2.40 -9.75 -19.93
CA HIS A 214 -1.74 -11.05 -19.79
C HIS A 214 -2.72 -12.15 -19.30
N GLU A 215 -3.74 -11.78 -18.52
CA GLU A 215 -4.79 -12.69 -18.05
C GLU A 215 -5.97 -12.83 -19.03
N GLN A 216 -5.98 -12.11 -20.15
CA GLN A 216 -7.04 -12.20 -21.16
C GLN A 216 -7.17 -13.61 -21.75
N LYS A 217 -6.05 -14.34 -21.88
CA LYS A 217 -6.03 -15.76 -22.25
C LYS A 217 -6.77 -16.68 -21.26
N HIS A 218 -7.03 -16.19 -20.05
CA HIS A 218 -7.80 -16.87 -19.01
C HIS A 218 -9.23 -16.33 -18.89
N GLY A 219 -9.72 -15.63 -19.91
CA GLY A 219 -11.09 -15.14 -20.03
C GLY A 219 -11.34 -13.75 -19.45
N ILE A 220 -10.32 -13.03 -18.96
CA ILE A 220 -10.49 -11.66 -18.50
C ILE A 220 -10.80 -10.74 -19.68
N LYS A 221 -11.91 -10.01 -19.60
CA LYS A 221 -12.39 -9.05 -20.61
C LYS A 221 -12.43 -7.62 -20.09
N TYR A 222 -12.63 -7.45 -18.78
CA TYR A 222 -12.91 -6.16 -18.17
C TYR A 222 -12.00 -5.85 -16.99
N ILE A 223 -11.77 -4.55 -16.78
CA ILE A 223 -11.32 -4.02 -15.50
C ILE A 223 -12.41 -3.12 -14.95
N THR A 224 -12.83 -3.36 -13.72
CA THR A 224 -13.94 -2.65 -13.08
C THR A 224 -13.50 -1.99 -11.78
N MET A 225 -14.19 -0.92 -11.41
CA MET A 225 -14.00 -0.24 -10.12
C MET A 225 -15.22 0.59 -9.75
N HIS A 226 -15.27 1.03 -8.50
CA HIS A 226 -16.23 2.04 -8.03
C HIS A 226 -15.50 3.31 -7.63
N VAL A 227 -16.11 4.46 -7.90
CA VAL A 227 -15.53 5.78 -7.59
C VAL A 227 -16.63 6.65 -7.01
N ASN A 228 -16.33 7.35 -5.90
CA ASN A 228 -17.27 8.32 -5.34
C ASN A 228 -17.62 9.38 -6.39
N THR A 229 -18.90 9.72 -6.52
CA THR A 229 -19.39 10.66 -7.53
C THR A 229 -18.81 12.07 -7.42
N LEU A 230 -18.34 12.47 -6.23
CA LEU A 230 -17.70 13.76 -6.00
C LEU A 230 -16.18 13.75 -6.19
N ASN A 231 -15.57 12.59 -6.45
CA ASN A 231 -14.12 12.51 -6.69
C ASN A 231 -13.78 12.84 -8.15
N ILE A 232 -14.04 14.08 -8.54
CA ILE A 232 -13.87 14.58 -9.92
C ILE A 232 -12.46 14.31 -10.45
N ILE A 233 -11.44 14.50 -9.63
CA ILE A 233 -10.04 14.28 -10.01
C ILE A 233 -9.79 12.82 -10.41
N ALA A 234 -10.38 11.87 -9.68
CA ALA A 234 -10.26 10.45 -10.01
C ALA A 234 -11.09 10.11 -11.26
N LEU A 235 -12.31 10.62 -11.37
CA LEU A 235 -13.17 10.43 -12.55
C LEU A 235 -12.47 10.92 -13.82
N GLU A 236 -11.96 12.15 -13.84
CA GLU A 236 -11.20 12.70 -14.97
C GLU A 236 -9.97 11.87 -15.34
N LEU A 237 -9.30 11.28 -14.34
CA LEU A 237 -8.17 10.39 -14.59
C LEU A 237 -8.67 9.12 -15.28
N TYR A 238 -9.65 8.44 -14.72
CA TYR A 238 -10.13 7.16 -15.23
C TYR A 238 -10.77 7.29 -16.61
N GLU A 239 -11.58 8.33 -16.84
CA GLU A 239 -12.19 8.60 -18.13
C GLU A 239 -11.17 8.87 -19.23
N ARG A 240 -10.12 9.65 -18.92
CA ARG A 240 -8.99 9.87 -19.83
C ARG A 240 -8.20 8.59 -20.10
N CYS A 241 -8.17 7.69 -19.13
CA CYS A 241 -7.62 6.35 -19.28
C CYS A 241 -8.59 5.34 -19.92
N GLY A 242 -9.75 5.80 -20.42
CA GLY A 242 -10.72 5.00 -21.19
C GLY A 242 -11.73 4.20 -20.37
N TRP A 243 -11.72 4.32 -19.04
CA TRP A 243 -12.82 3.78 -18.25
C TRP A 243 -14.09 4.55 -18.57
N ARG A 244 -15.21 3.83 -18.67
CA ARG A 244 -16.52 4.42 -18.87
C ARG A 244 -17.46 3.99 -17.78
N CYS A 245 -18.32 4.91 -17.41
CA CYS A 245 -19.31 4.65 -16.40
C CYS A 245 -20.38 3.76 -17.00
N TYR A 246 -20.75 2.69 -16.29
CA TYR A 246 -21.80 1.79 -16.76
C TYR A 246 -22.97 1.73 -15.79
N ASP A 247 -22.81 2.21 -14.56
CA ASP A 247 -23.89 2.28 -13.59
C ASP A 247 -23.68 3.41 -12.56
N TYR A 248 -24.78 3.89 -12.01
CA TYR A 248 -24.82 4.83 -10.88
C TYR A 248 -25.43 4.12 -9.67
N LEU A 249 -24.68 4.11 -8.57
CA LEU A 249 -25.02 3.37 -7.37
C LEU A 249 -25.33 4.35 -6.24
N PRO A 250 -26.61 4.65 -5.98
CA PRO A 250 -26.97 5.55 -4.91
C PRO A 250 -26.70 4.90 -3.54
N SER A 251 -26.05 5.64 -2.63
CA SER A 251 -25.80 5.21 -1.25
C SER A 251 -25.04 3.88 -1.14
N TYR A 252 -24.13 3.67 -2.08
CA TYR A 252 -23.31 2.47 -2.20
C TYR A 252 -22.12 2.46 -1.24
N LEU A 253 -21.53 3.63 -0.99
CA LEU A 253 -20.39 3.75 -0.09
C LEU A 253 -20.86 3.88 1.36
N ASP A 254 -20.00 3.50 2.30
CA ASP A 254 -20.24 3.79 3.71
C ASP A 254 -20.26 5.30 3.94
N HIS A 255 -21.07 5.75 4.90
CA HIS A 255 -21.04 7.15 5.29
C HIS A 255 -19.68 7.45 5.93
N ASP A 256 -18.94 8.34 5.29
CA ASP A 256 -17.64 8.81 5.73
C ASP A 256 -17.71 10.33 5.90
N PRO A 257 -17.29 10.91 7.04
CA PRO A 257 -17.25 12.35 7.23
C PRO A 257 -16.41 13.10 6.18
N HIS A 258 -15.52 12.41 5.47
CA HIS A 258 -14.71 13.00 4.40
C HIS A 258 -15.39 13.00 3.02
N HIS A 259 -16.49 12.26 2.84
CA HIS A 259 -17.23 12.19 1.60
C HIS A 259 -18.66 12.71 1.81
N ILE A 260 -18.95 13.89 1.24
CA ILE A 260 -20.26 14.56 1.36
C ILE A 260 -21.39 13.65 0.86
N THR A 261 -21.14 12.89 -0.21
CA THR A 261 -22.07 11.90 -0.73
C THR A 261 -21.52 10.50 -0.58
N ASN A 262 -22.42 9.55 -0.38
CA ASN A 262 -22.10 8.12 -0.37
C ASN A 262 -22.49 7.41 -1.68
N HIS A 263 -22.77 8.16 -2.75
CA HIS A 263 -23.03 7.62 -4.08
C HIS A 263 -21.72 7.24 -4.78
N ALA A 264 -21.79 6.27 -5.69
CA ALA A 264 -20.65 5.86 -6.51
C ALA A 264 -21.04 5.68 -7.97
N TYR A 265 -20.07 5.90 -8.84
CA TYR A 265 -20.11 5.44 -10.23
C TYR A 265 -19.39 4.10 -10.34
N ALA A 266 -20.04 3.14 -11.00
CA ALA A 266 -19.41 1.90 -11.41
C ALA A 266 -18.76 2.13 -12.78
N LEU A 267 -17.44 2.00 -12.83
CA LEU A 267 -16.63 2.21 -14.02
C LEU A 267 -16.12 0.88 -14.57
N ARG A 268 -16.03 0.79 -15.90
CA ARG A 268 -15.53 -0.38 -16.63
C ARG A 268 -14.61 0.05 -17.76
N LEU A 269 -13.50 -0.68 -17.92
CA LEU A 269 -12.65 -0.64 -19.11
C LEU A 269 -12.71 -1.98 -19.82
N HIS A 270 -13.06 -1.96 -21.10
CA HIS A 270 -12.99 -3.13 -21.98
C HIS A 270 -11.56 -3.31 -22.48
N LEU A 271 -10.98 -4.50 -22.29
CA LEU A 271 -9.60 -4.74 -22.70
C LEU A 271 -9.40 -4.72 -24.22
N GLU A 272 -10.42 -5.10 -25.00
CA GLU A 272 -10.40 -5.06 -26.47
C GLU A 272 -10.22 -3.63 -27.03
N ASN A 273 -10.61 -2.63 -26.24
CA ASN A 273 -10.49 -1.22 -26.59
C ASN A 273 -9.06 -0.71 -26.37
N VAL A 274 -8.23 -1.37 -25.56
CA VAL A 274 -6.86 -0.93 -25.30
C VAL A 274 -5.94 -1.31 -26.46
N LYS A 275 -5.38 -0.30 -27.15
CA LYS A 275 -4.45 -0.50 -28.27
C LYS A 275 -2.99 -0.33 -27.86
N ASN A 276 -2.70 0.56 -26.91
CA ASN A 276 -1.34 0.80 -26.42
C ASN A 276 -1.32 1.14 -24.93
N VAL A 277 -0.86 0.19 -24.10
CA VAL A 277 -0.78 0.37 -22.64
C VAL A 277 0.19 1.49 -22.25
N THR A 278 1.30 1.66 -22.97
CA THR A 278 2.33 2.64 -22.58
C THR A 278 1.87 4.08 -22.76
N SER A 279 1.00 4.32 -23.75
CA SER A 279 0.38 5.61 -24.05
C SER A 279 -0.99 5.81 -23.39
N LEU A 280 -1.48 4.82 -22.63
CA LEU A 280 -2.74 4.89 -21.89
C LEU A 280 -2.80 6.18 -21.04
N CYS A 281 -3.96 6.84 -21.04
CA CYS A 281 -4.23 8.11 -20.35
C CYS A 281 -3.54 9.36 -20.94
N ARG A 282 -2.70 9.23 -21.96
CA ARG A 282 -1.97 10.36 -22.58
C ARG A 282 -2.41 10.62 -24.00
N ASP A 283 -2.67 9.55 -24.74
CA ASP A 283 -3.08 9.60 -26.13
C ASP A 283 -4.46 8.97 -26.26
N SER A 284 -5.42 9.68 -26.84
CA SER A 284 -6.76 9.15 -27.11
C SER A 284 -6.70 7.97 -28.08
N LYS A 285 -5.70 7.90 -28.96
CA LYS A 285 -5.50 6.76 -29.87
C LYS A 285 -5.04 5.49 -29.17
N ALA A 286 -4.57 5.59 -27.92
CA ALA A 286 -4.23 4.43 -27.12
C ALA A 286 -5.46 3.56 -26.79
N ILE A 287 -6.66 4.11 -26.96
CA ILE A 287 -7.93 3.48 -26.62
C ILE A 287 -8.93 3.71 -27.74
N HIS A 288 -9.36 2.63 -28.37
CA HIS A 288 -10.46 2.68 -29.33
C HIS A 288 -11.80 2.65 -28.58
N MET A 289 -12.47 3.79 -28.49
CA MET A 289 -13.75 3.87 -27.77
C MET A 289 -14.90 3.57 -28.72
N ASN A 290 -15.74 2.60 -28.38
CA ASN A 290 -17.00 2.40 -29.08
C ASN A 290 -17.92 3.60 -28.80
N PRO A 291 -18.45 4.29 -29.83
CA PRO A 291 -19.40 5.38 -29.64
C PRO A 291 -20.56 5.00 -28.70
N PHE A 292 -21.03 3.76 -28.79
CA PHE A 292 -22.12 3.24 -27.96
C PHE A 292 -21.79 3.21 -26.46
N ASP A 293 -20.57 2.82 -26.10
CA ASP A 293 -20.13 2.81 -24.69
C ASP A 293 -20.09 4.23 -24.12
N ASN A 294 -19.73 5.20 -24.96
CA ASN A 294 -19.68 6.60 -24.56
C ASN A 294 -21.08 7.17 -24.34
N GLU A 295 -22.02 6.91 -25.25
CA GLU A 295 -23.42 7.31 -25.09
C GLU A 295 -24.08 6.67 -23.87
N LEU A 296 -23.84 5.37 -23.64
CA LEU A 296 -24.36 4.66 -22.48
C LEU A 296 -23.80 5.26 -21.17
N SER A 297 -22.51 5.59 -21.15
CA SER A 297 -21.87 6.23 -20.01
C SER A 297 -22.48 7.60 -19.69
N ILE A 298 -22.70 8.42 -20.71
CA ILE A 298 -23.37 9.72 -20.57
C ILE A 298 -24.78 9.51 -20.01
N ARG A 299 -25.55 8.56 -20.55
CA ARG A 299 -26.93 8.30 -20.11
C ARG A 299 -27.02 7.81 -18.66
N ASN A 300 -26.13 6.91 -18.27
CA ASN A 300 -26.21 6.28 -16.94
C ASN A 300 -25.70 7.23 -15.86
N CYS A 301 -24.73 8.11 -16.19
CA CYS A 301 -23.98 8.85 -15.19
C CYS A 301 -24.24 10.36 -15.21
N ASN A 302 -24.99 10.87 -16.18
CA ASN A 302 -25.61 12.21 -16.10
C ASN A 302 -26.89 12.25 -15.26
N ARG A 303 -27.29 11.13 -14.61
CA ARG A 303 -28.52 11.06 -13.80
C ARG A 303 -28.36 11.60 -12.37
N THR A 304 -27.19 12.13 -11.99
CA THR A 304 -27.06 12.78 -10.69
C THR A 304 -27.83 14.10 -10.66
N PRO A 305 -28.62 14.37 -9.60
CA PRO A 305 -29.15 15.70 -9.35
C PRO A 305 -27.97 16.66 -9.20
N VAL A 306 -27.92 17.70 -10.04
CA VAL A 306 -26.91 18.77 -10.00
C VAL A 306 -27.04 19.63 -8.71
N HIS A 307 -28.05 19.37 -7.88
CA HIS A 307 -28.37 20.18 -6.73
C HIS A 307 -28.81 19.32 -5.54
N LEU A 308 -27.98 19.30 -4.50
CA LEU A 308 -28.36 19.29 -3.09
C LEU A 308 -27.30 20.07 -2.32
#